data_AF-A0A093G4G3-F1
#
_entry.id   AF-A0A093G4G3-F1
#
_cell.length_a   1.000
_cell.length_b   1.000
_cell.length_c   1.000
_cell.angle_alpha   90.00
_cell.angle_beta   90.00
_cell.angle_gamma   90.00
#
_symmetry.space_group_name_H-M   'P 1'
#
loop_
_entity.id
_entity.type
_entity.pdbx_description
1 polymer ?
#
loop_
_entity_poly.entity_id
_entity_poly.type
_entity_poly.pdbx_seq_one_letter_code
_entity_poly.pdbx_strand_id
1 'polypeptide(L)'
;LAYLQGRNNHSCGGFLVAPNWVMTAAQCLAYKPLTATLGAYSTPRRQQSWQTFQVQEYHSHPRFTKPADGDDLLLLKSDVGDPLICKGKAIGIFSYRRGRWVGLYTHIARYLPWVNSVIK
;
A
#
# COMPACT_ATOMS: atom_id res chain seq x y z
N LEU A 1 12.50 -1.10 2.59
CA LEU A 1 12.24 0.29 3.05
C LEU A 1 11.03 0.86 2.33
N ALA A 2 10.14 1.52 3.06
CA ALA A 2 9.02 2.29 2.52
C ALA A 2 9.24 3.77 2.81
N TYR A 3 9.15 4.61 1.79
CA TYR A 3 9.13 6.06 1.90
C TYR A 3 7.69 6.55 1.85
N LEU A 4 7.25 7.29 2.86
CA LEU A 4 5.89 7.82 2.97
C LEU A 4 5.91 9.32 2.75
N GLN A 5 5.14 9.79 1.77
CA GLN A 5 4.95 11.20 1.46
C GLN A 5 3.56 11.65 1.91
N GLY A 6 3.49 12.61 2.82
CA GLY A 6 2.26 13.25 3.29
C GLY A 6 2.07 14.68 2.81
N ARG A 7 1.05 15.37 3.36
CA ARG A 7 0.79 16.80 3.13
C ARG A 7 1.98 17.67 3.55
N ASN A 8 2.09 18.85 2.93
CA ASN A 8 3.13 19.86 3.22
C ASN A 8 4.55 19.30 3.13
N ASN A 9 4.80 18.39 2.18
CA ASN A 9 6.08 17.71 1.98
C ASN A 9 6.61 16.93 3.21
N HIS A 10 5.78 16.64 4.21
CA HIS A 10 6.21 15.80 5.32
C HIS A 10 6.52 14.39 4.83
N SER A 11 7.62 13.85 5.33
CA SER A 11 8.07 12.51 5.00
C SER A 11 8.16 11.65 6.25
N CYS A 12 7.77 10.39 6.11
CA CYS A 12 7.93 9.37 7.13
C CYS A 12 8.61 8.14 6.54
N GLY A 13 9.29 7.38 7.40
CA GLY A 13 9.80 6.06 7.07
C GLY A 13 8.80 4.95 7.39
N GLY A 14 9.02 3.77 6.84
CA GLY A 14 8.28 2.56 7.20
C GLY A 14 8.85 1.32 6.53
N PHE A 15 8.16 0.20 6.70
CA PHE A 15 8.53 -1.05 6.06
C PHE A 15 7.30 -1.94 5.80
N LEU A 16 7.42 -2.84 4.83
CA LEU A 16 6.38 -3.83 4.55
C LEU A 16 6.37 -4.90 5.64
N VAL A 17 5.19 -5.18 6.19
CA VAL A 17 4.97 -6.28 7.16
C VAL A 17 4.20 -7.45 6.55
N ALA A 18 3.41 -7.17 5.51
CA ALA A 18 2.72 -8.15 4.68
C ALA A 18 2.56 -7.53 3.27
N PRO A 19 2.22 -8.32 2.23
CA PRO A 19 1.87 -7.74 0.94
C PRO A 19 0.79 -6.66 1.13
N ASN A 20 0.95 -5.47 0.53
CA ASN A 20 0.06 -4.31 0.65
C ASN A 20 -0.10 -3.64 2.04
N TRP A 21 0.63 -4.11 3.06
CA TRP A 21 0.64 -3.54 4.42
C TRP A 21 1.98 -2.92 4.78
N VAL A 22 1.98 -1.63 5.11
CA VAL A 22 3.16 -0.89 5.60
C VAL A 22 2.98 -0.55 7.07
N MET A 23 3.98 -0.85 7.88
CA MET A 23 4.06 -0.39 9.27
C MET A 23 4.91 0.88 9.34
N THR A 24 4.46 1.85 10.15
CA THR A 24 5.11 3.14 10.40
C THR A 24 4.72 3.68 11.78
N ALA A 25 5.16 4.90 12.11
CA ALA A 25 4.80 5.60 13.32
C ALA A 25 3.39 6.23 13.22
N ALA A 26 2.61 6.16 14.29
CA ALA A 26 1.27 6.75 14.37
C ALA A 26 1.26 8.27 14.30
N GLN A 27 2.33 8.96 14.72
CA GLN A 27 2.45 10.41 14.51
C GLN A 27 2.38 10.83 13.03
N CYS A 28 2.70 9.94 12.09
CA CYS A 28 2.58 10.20 10.66
C CYS A 28 1.12 10.34 10.19
N LEU A 29 0.14 9.98 11.03
CA LEU A 29 -1.28 10.23 10.78
C LEU A 29 -1.60 11.72 10.58
N ALA A 30 -0.83 12.61 11.20
CA ALA A 30 -1.01 14.05 11.06
C ALA A 30 -0.84 14.53 9.60
N TYR A 31 -0.11 13.75 8.78
CA TYR A 31 0.26 14.13 7.41
C TYR A 31 -0.59 13.46 6.33
N LYS A 32 -1.68 12.76 6.68
CA LYS A 32 -2.63 12.17 5.71
C LYS A 32 -3.08 13.16 4.65
N PRO A 33 -3.38 12.77 3.39
CA PRO A 33 -3.22 11.42 2.88
C PRO A 33 -1.75 11.08 2.66
N LEU A 34 -1.37 9.85 3.01
CA LEU A 34 -0.03 9.31 2.79
C LEU A 34 0.04 8.54 1.48
N THR A 35 1.12 8.76 0.74
CA THR A 35 1.52 7.97 -0.41
C THR A 35 2.76 7.15 -0.04
N ALA A 36 2.71 5.83 -0.22
CA ALA A 36 3.85 4.97 0.06
C ALA A 36 4.60 4.65 -1.23
N THR A 37 5.93 4.73 -1.18
CA THR A 37 6.83 4.29 -2.24
C THR A 37 7.77 3.22 -1.69
N LEU A 38 7.71 2.03 -2.28
CA LEU A 38 8.58 0.90 -1.95
C LEU A 38 9.72 0.78 -2.96
N GLY A 39 10.79 0.08 -2.55
CA GLY A 39 11.90 -0.24 -3.46
C GLY A 39 12.76 0.97 -3.86
N ALA A 40 12.64 2.08 -3.12
CA ALA A 40 13.45 3.27 -3.29
C ALA A 40 14.79 3.12 -2.54
N TYR A 41 15.90 3.12 -3.30
CA TYR A 41 17.26 3.08 -2.75
C TYR A 41 17.94 4.47 -2.76
N SER A 42 17.63 5.33 -3.74
CA SER A 42 18.12 6.72 -3.81
C SER A 42 17.05 7.65 -4.38
N THR A 43 16.88 8.82 -3.75
CA THR A 43 15.72 9.71 -3.93
C THR A 43 15.67 10.63 -5.15
N PRO A 44 16.73 10.88 -5.97
CA PRO A 44 16.56 11.83 -7.07
C PRO A 44 16.07 11.19 -8.39
N ARG A 45 16.17 9.87 -8.56
CA ARG A 45 15.79 9.20 -9.81
C ARG A 45 14.75 8.13 -9.56
N ARG A 46 13.60 8.28 -10.22
CA ARG A 46 12.57 7.25 -10.29
C ARG A 46 13.19 5.98 -10.90
N GLN A 47 13.36 4.95 -10.08
CA GLN A 47 13.87 3.66 -10.55
C GLN A 47 12.69 2.78 -10.98
N GLN A 48 12.96 1.82 -11.87
CA GLN A 48 11.96 0.85 -12.31
C GLN A 48 11.40 -0.01 -11.16
N SER A 49 12.17 -0.16 -10.07
CA SER A 49 11.78 -0.86 -8.84
C SER A 49 10.76 -0.11 -7.99
N TRP A 50 10.50 1.18 -8.26
CA TRP A 50 9.63 1.99 -7.42
C TRP A 50 8.18 1.57 -7.60
N GLN A 51 7.57 1.15 -6.50
CA GLN A 51 6.15 0.86 -6.44
C GLN A 51 5.50 1.91 -5.55
N THR A 52 4.75 2.81 -6.17
CA THR A 52 4.06 3.90 -5.48
C THR A 52 2.58 3.62 -5.41
N PHE A 53 2.01 3.66 -4.21
CA PHE A 53 0.58 3.46 -3.99
C PHE A 53 0.01 4.43 -2.96
N GLN A 54 -1.26 4.75 -3.14
CA GLN A 54 -2.04 5.54 -2.19
C GLN A 54 -2.50 4.64 -1.04
N VAL A 55 -2.33 5.11 0.20
CA VAL A 55 -2.86 4.42 1.36
C VAL A 55 -4.39 4.59 1.40
N GLN A 56 -5.10 3.48 1.55
CA GLN A 56 -6.56 3.43 1.61
C GLN A 56 -7.07 3.37 3.04
N GLU A 57 -6.42 2.58 3.90
CA GLU A 57 -6.83 2.41 5.30
C GLU A 57 -5.68 2.71 6.26
N TYR A 58 -6.03 3.22 7.44
CA TYR A 58 -5.10 3.61 8.48
C TYR A 58 -5.55 3.01 9.80
N HIS A 59 -4.76 2.07 10.32
CA HIS A 59 -5.04 1.32 11.53
C HIS A 59 -4.03 1.73 12.59
N SER A 60 -4.36 2.80 13.32
CA SER A 60 -3.54 3.25 14.46
C SER A 60 -3.67 2.26 15.61
N HIS A 61 -2.60 2.06 16.37
CA HIS A 61 -2.70 1.31 17.61
C HIS A 61 -3.73 1.99 18.54
N PRO A 62 -4.67 1.24 19.15
CA PRO A 62 -5.82 1.81 19.86
C PRO A 62 -5.45 2.60 21.13
N ARG A 63 -4.27 2.35 21.69
CA ARG A 63 -3.74 3.07 22.86
C ARG A 63 -2.90 4.30 22.50
N PHE A 64 -2.70 4.60 21.22
CA PHE A 64 -1.94 5.77 20.80
C PHE A 64 -2.72 7.06 21.03
N THR A 65 -2.10 8.00 21.76
CA THR A 65 -2.63 9.34 22.03
C THR A 65 -1.68 10.41 21.48
N LYS A 66 -0.41 10.33 21.88
CA LYS A 66 0.68 11.20 21.44
C LYS A 66 2.02 10.45 21.54
N PRO A 67 3.07 10.87 20.80
CA PRO A 67 4.36 10.18 20.80
C PRO A 67 4.97 9.98 22.19
N ALA A 68 4.78 10.95 23.09
CA ALA A 68 5.31 10.90 24.45
C ALA A 68 4.68 9.81 25.34
N ASP A 69 3.47 9.33 25.01
CA ASP A 69 2.77 8.30 25.79
C ASP A 69 3.07 6.88 25.29
N GLY A 70 3.82 6.74 24.19
CA GLY A 70 4.15 5.45 23.57
C GLY A 70 3.09 4.95 22.60
N ASP A 71 3.14 3.65 22.30
CA ASP A 71 2.24 2.97 21.35
C ASP A 71 2.17 3.65 19.95
N ASP A 72 3.26 4.31 19.53
CA ASP A 72 3.40 5.06 18.27
C ASP A 72 3.52 4.13 17.06
N LEU A 73 2.48 3.34 16.82
CA LEU A 73 2.44 2.29 15.80
C LEU A 73 1.20 2.42 14.92
N LEU A 74 1.43 2.38 13.61
CA LEU A 74 0.42 2.54 12.59
C LEU A 74 0.61 1.53 11.46
N LEU A 75 -0.47 0.82 11.14
CA LEU A 75 -0.57 0.00 9.95
C LEU A 75 -1.31 0.74 8.84
N LEU A 76 -0.69 0.80 7.68
CA LEU A 76 -1.22 1.40 6.46
C LEU A 76 -1.55 0.28 5.50
N LYS A 77 -2.78 0.27 4.98
CA LYS A 77 -3.20 -0.70 3.98
C LYS A 77 -3.41 -0.03 2.63
N SER A 78 -2.92 -0.66 1.57
CA SER A 78 -3.28 -0.33 0.19
C SER A 78 -4.20 -1.38 -0.39
N ASP A 79 -4.97 -1.00 -1.41
CA ASP A 79 -5.75 -1.93 -2.22
C ASP A 79 -4.93 -2.59 -3.33
N VAL A 80 -3.68 -2.18 -3.55
CA VAL A 80 -2.76 -2.85 -4.49
C VAL A 80 -2.65 -4.34 -4.14
N GLY A 81 -2.96 -5.19 -5.12
CA GLY A 81 -2.98 -6.64 -4.95
C GLY A 81 -4.30 -7.22 -4.45
N ASP A 82 -5.28 -6.39 -4.05
CA ASP A 82 -6.58 -6.89 -3.60
C ASP A 82 -7.35 -7.54 -4.77
N PRO A 83 -8.06 -8.66 -4.50
CA PRO A 83 -8.80 -9.35 -5.54
C PRO A 83 -10.10 -8.60 -5.89
N LEU A 84 -10.38 -8.49 -7.19
CA LEU A 84 -11.70 -8.10 -7.69
C LEU A 84 -12.61 -9.32 -7.66
N ILE A 85 -13.57 -9.33 -6.73
CA ILE A 85 -14.54 -10.41 -6.57
C ILE A 85 -15.86 -10.05 -7.24
N CYS A 86 -16.38 -10.94 -8.07
CA CYS A 86 -17.70 -10.84 -8.70
C CYS A 86 -18.46 -12.16 -8.51
N LYS A 87 -19.65 -12.11 -7.91
CA LYS A 87 -20.47 -13.30 -7.61
C LYS A 87 -19.67 -14.42 -6.92
N GLY A 88 -18.83 -14.04 -5.95
CA GLY A 88 -18.00 -14.98 -5.18
C GLY A 88 -16.77 -15.53 -5.90
N LYS A 89 -16.46 -15.08 -7.13
CA LYS A 89 -15.26 -15.49 -7.86
C LYS A 89 -14.27 -14.34 -8.01
N ALA A 90 -12.99 -14.61 -7.80
CA ALA A 90 -11.94 -13.68 -8.16
C ALA A 90 -11.82 -13.62 -9.69
N ILE A 91 -11.92 -12.41 -10.25
CA ILE A 91 -11.83 -12.16 -11.69
C ILE A 91 -10.72 -11.17 -12.05
N GLY A 92 -10.16 -10.50 -11.05
CA GLY A 92 -9.08 -9.55 -11.24
C GLY A 92 -8.21 -9.36 -10.02
N ILE A 93 -7.06 -8.73 -10.22
CA ILE A 93 -6.18 -8.24 -9.15
C ILE A 93 -6.05 -6.74 -9.35
N PHE A 94 -6.35 -5.94 -8.33
CA PHE A 94 -6.19 -4.49 -8.42
C PHE A 94 -4.72 -4.13 -8.58
N SER A 95 -4.40 -3.34 -9.61
CA SER A 95 -3.02 -2.99 -9.97
C SER A 95 -2.69 -1.57 -9.54
N TYR A 96 -3.37 -0.57 -10.11
CA TYR A 96 -3.15 0.83 -9.75
C TYR A 96 -4.35 1.71 -10.12
N ARG A 97 -4.41 2.91 -9.57
CA ARG A 97 -5.40 3.94 -9.92
C ARG A 97 -4.85 4.91 -10.96
N ARG A 98 -5.62 5.17 -12.01
CA ARG A 98 -5.38 6.28 -12.95
C ARG A 98 -6.32 7.44 -12.58
N GLY A 99 -5.75 8.52 -12.06
CA GLY A 99 -6.52 9.64 -11.54
C GLY A 99 -7.29 9.28 -10.26
N ARG A 100 -8.40 9.98 -9.99
CA ARG A 100 -9.13 9.87 -8.72
C ARG A 100 -10.11 8.69 -8.64
N TRP A 101 -10.50 8.10 -9.78
CA TRP A 101 -11.65 7.18 -9.84
C TRP A 101 -11.41 5.88 -10.61
N VAL A 102 -10.51 5.86 -11.60
CA VAL A 102 -10.36 4.68 -12.47
C VAL A 102 -9.37 3.70 -11.86
N GLY A 103 -9.89 2.64 -11.24
CA GLY A 103 -9.10 1.48 -10.84
C GLY A 103 -8.79 0.58 -12.03
N LEU A 104 -7.52 0.26 -12.23
CA LEU A 104 -7.08 -0.69 -13.24
C LEU A 104 -6.78 -2.03 -12.59
N TYR A 105 -7.32 -3.09 -13.19
CA TYR A 105 -7.23 -4.45 -12.68
C TYR A 105 -6.58 -5.35 -13.73
N THR A 106 -5.75 -6.28 -13.28
CA THR A 106 -5.27 -7.38 -14.10
C THR A 106 -6.40 -8.40 -14.22
N HIS A 107 -6.95 -8.61 -15.42
CA HIS A 107 -7.97 -9.63 -15.65
C HIS A 107 -7.33 -11.03 -15.59
N ILE A 108 -7.68 -11.82 -14.57
CA ILE A 108 -6.95 -13.08 -14.29
C ILE A 108 -7.40 -14.27 -15.15
N ALA A 109 -8.58 -14.19 -15.78
CA ALA A 109 -9.15 -15.32 -16.52
C ALA A 109 -8.21 -15.86 -17.60
N ARG A 110 -7.47 -14.97 -18.27
CA ARG A 110 -6.49 -15.33 -19.33
C ARG A 110 -5.25 -16.06 -18.81
N TYR A 111 -4.99 -16.03 -17.51
CA TYR A 111 -3.82 -16.63 -16.87
C TYR A 111 -4.16 -17.91 -16.11
N LEU A 112 -5.44 -18.30 -16.02
CA LEU A 112 -5.86 -19.50 -15.29
C LEU A 112 -5.15 -20.79 -15.74
N PRO A 113 -4.87 -21.04 -17.04
CA PRO A 113 -4.10 -22.23 -17.45
C PRO A 113 -2.70 -22.27 -16.83
N TRP A 114 -2.02 -21.12 -16.74
CA TRP A 114 -0.72 -21.01 -16.10
C TRP A 114 -0.82 -21.11 -14.57
N VAL A 115 -1.80 -20.45 -13.96
CA VAL A 115 -2.02 -20.53 -12.50
C VAL A 115 -2.24 -21.99 -12.07
N ASN A 116 -3.10 -22.72 -12.79
CA ASN A 116 -3.39 -24.12 -12.50
C ASN A 116 -2.20 -25.05 -12.73
N SER A 117 -1.26 -24.70 -13.62
CA SER A 117 -0.04 -25.51 -13.81
C SER A 117 0.98 -25.31 -12.68
N VAL A 118 0.94 -24.17 -11.98
CA VAL A 118 1.81 -23.86 -10.84
C VAL A 118 1.25 -24.42 -9.53
N ILE A 119 -0.06 -24.27 -9.29
CA ILE A 119 -0.65 -24.53 -7.97
C ILE A 119 -0.86 -26.02 -7.67
N LYS A 120 -0.85 -26.90 -8.69
CA LYS A 120 -0.99 -28.37 -8.61
C LYS A 120 -1.88 -28.89 -7.47
#